data_AF-A0A511QY42-F1
#
_entry.id   AF-A0A511QY42-F1
#
_cell.length_a   1.000
_cell.length_b   1.000
_cell.length_c   1.000
_cell.angle_alpha   90.00
_cell.angle_beta   90.00
_cell.angle_gamma   90.00
#
_symmetry.space_group_name_H-M   'P 1'
#
loop_
_entity.id
_entity.type
_entity.pdbx_description
1 polymer ?
#
loop_
_entity_poly.entity_id
_entity_poly.type
_entity_poly.pdbx_seq_one_letter_code
_entity_poly.pdbx_strand_id
1 'polypeptide(L)' 'MKRLYTIEVQGRHHSWGWYAWGTPQDVADWRADGLEVFEVLNVIPDWVVRLGLTRIWVAVEDLLVGRWGRG' A
#
# COMPACT_ATOMS: atom_id res chain seq x y z
N MET A 1 4.16 -6.08 13.28
CA MET A 1 2.77 -6.27 12.80
C MET A 1 2.78 -6.31 11.28
N LYS A 2 1.82 -7.01 10.66
CA LYS A 2 1.74 -7.07 9.19
C LYS A 2 1.08 -5.80 8.64
N ARG A 3 1.58 -5.29 7.52
CA ARG A 3 1.04 -4.14 6.77
C ARG A 3 0.86 -4.53 5.31
N LEU A 4 0.06 -3.74 4.59
CA LEU A 4 -0.17 -3.95 3.17
C LEU A 4 0.95 -3.26 2.37
N TYR A 5 1.57 -4.01 1.47
CA TYR A 5 2.59 -3.53 0.55
C TYR A 5 2.15 -3.79 -0.89
N THR A 6 2.57 -2.92 -1.80
CA THR A 6 2.57 -3.19 -3.23
C THR A 6 4.00 -3.59 -3.62
N ILE A 7 4.11 -4.75 -4.26
CA ILE A 7 5.36 -5.26 -4.82
C ILE A 7 5.28 -5.03 -6.32
N GLU A 8 6.26 -4.34 -6.87
CA GLU A 8 6.33 -3.99 -8.28
C GLU A 8 7.57 -4.62 -8.92
N VAL A 9 7.37 -5.14 -10.13
CA VAL A 9 8.43 -5.67 -10.99
C VAL A 9 8.36 -4.94 -12.32
N GLN A 10 9.45 -4.26 -12.65
CA GLN A 10 9.66 -3.58 -13.93
C GLN A 10 10.25 -4.57 -14.95
N GLY A 11 9.47 -4.91 -15.97
CA GLY A 11 9.98 -5.51 -17.20
C GLY A 11 10.46 -4.44 -18.19
N ARG A 12 10.93 -4.87 -19.37
CA ARG A 12 11.39 -3.93 -20.41
C ARG A 12 10.27 -3.11 -21.07
N HIS A 13 9.05 -3.63 -21.07
CA HIS A 13 7.90 -3.02 -21.76
C HIS A 13 6.66 -2.89 -20.88
N HIS A 14 6.61 -3.62 -19.78
CA HIS A 14 5.46 -3.71 -18.89
C HIS A 14 5.94 -3.75 -17.45
N SER A 15 5.15 -3.17 -16.56
CA SER A 15 5.29 -3.35 -15.13
C SER A 15 4.17 -4.24 -14.62
N TRP A 16 4.47 -5.05 -13.62
CA TRP A 16 3.49 -5.85 -12.90
C TRP A 16 3.57 -5.50 -11.43
N GLY A 17 2.41 -5.36 -10.81
CA GLY A 17 2.31 -5.06 -9.39
C GLY A 17 1.27 -5.95 -8.73
N TRP A 18 1.50 -6.34 -7.49
CA TRP A 18 0.50 -7.03 -6.68
C TRP A 18 0.61 -6.64 -5.21
N TYR A 19 -0.49 -6.86 -4.48
CA TYR A 19 -0.55 -6.59 -3.06
C TYR A 19 -0.11 -7.79 -2.24
N ALA A 20 0.68 -7.54 -1.20
CA ALA A 20 1.13 -8.55 -0.25
C ALA A 20 1.07 -8.00 1.18
N TRP A 21 0.64 -8.84 2.13
CA TRP A 21 0.71 -8.52 3.55
C TRP A 21 2.04 -9.01 4.11
N GLY A 22 2.87 -8.10 4.63
CA GLY A 22 4.22 -8.39 5.11
C GLY A 22 4.57 -7.66 6.39
N THR A 23 5.64 -8.08 7.05
CA THR A 23 6.31 -7.35 8.13
C THR A 23 7.45 -6.50 7.57
N PRO A 24 7.98 -5.52 8.33
CA PRO A 24 9.14 -4.74 7.89
C PRO A 24 10.38 -5.60 7.59
N GLN A 25 10.52 -6.76 8.23
CA GLN A 25 11.57 -7.73 7.96
C GLN A 25 11.38 -8.38 6.58
N ASP A 26 10.16 -8.84 6.26
CA ASP A 26 9.85 -9.41 4.95
C ASP A 26 10.14 -8.41 3.82
N VAL A 27 9.85 -7.12 4.04
CA VAL A 27 10.15 -6.05 3.08
C VAL A 27 11.65 -5.87 2.84
N ALA A 28 12.48 -6.05 3.87
CA ALA A 28 13.93 -5.96 3.73
C ALA A 28 14.45 -7.09 2.84
N ASP A 29 13.95 -8.31 3.04
CA ASP A 29 14.31 -9.47 2.22
C ASP A 29 13.85 -9.30 0.76
N TRP A 30 12.60 -8.86 0.54
CA TRP A 30 12.09 -8.61 -0.82
C TRP A 30 12.90 -7.55 -1.57
N ARG A 31 13.31 -6.49 -0.88
CA ARG A 31 14.19 -5.46 -1.45
C ARG A 31 15.60 -5.99 -1.72
N ALA A 32 16.12 -6.87 -0.87
CA ALA A 32 17.41 -7.52 -1.09
C ALA A 32 17.38 -8.45 -2.32
N ASP A 33 16.23 -9.07 -2.60
CA ASP A 33 15.97 -9.86 -3.82
C ASP A 33 15.77 -8.98 -5.07
N GLY A 34 15.80 -7.65 -4.92
CA GLY A 34 15.67 -6.69 -6.02
C GLY A 34 14.24 -6.31 -6.39
N LEU A 35 13.25 -6.63 -5.55
CA LEU A 35 11.87 -6.21 -5.76
C LEU A 35 11.67 -4.75 -5.32
N GLU A 36 10.89 -4.00 -6.10
CA GLU A 36 10.44 -2.67 -5.68
C GLU A 36 9.23 -2.84 -4.76
N VAL A 37 9.35 -2.35 -3.52
CA VAL A 37 8.30 -2.54 -2.50
C VAL A 37 7.92 -1.21 -1.88
N PHE A 38 6.63 -0.87 -1.97
CA PHE A 38 6.05 0.35 -1.42
C PHE A 38 4.97 0.01 -0.40
N GLU A 39 4.94 0.72 0.72
CA GLU A 39 3.88 0.58 1.72
C GLU A 39 2.60 1.23 1.21
N VAL A 40 1.49 0.50 1.29
CA VAL A 40 0.17 1.03 0.90
C VAL A 40 -0.46 1.66 2.13
N LEU A 41 -0.54 2.99 2.12
CA LEU A 41 -1.11 3.76 3.22
C LEU A 41 -2.65 3.79 3.17
N ASN A 42 -3.23 3.92 1.98
CA ASN A 42 -4.66 4.05 1.76
C ASN A 42 -5.03 3.39 0.43
N VAL A 43 -6.20 2.75 0.38
CA VAL A 43 -6.79 2.27 -0.89
C VAL A 43 -8.07 3.07 -1.15
N ILE A 44 -8.03 3.92 -2.17
CA ILE A 44 -9.10 4.86 -2.45
C ILE A 44 -9.89 4.40 -3.69
N PRO A 45 -11.19 4.10 -3.56
CA PRO A 45 -12.03 3.76 -4.70
C PRO A 45 -12.11 4.91 -5.72
N ASP A 46 -12.16 4.59 -7.01
CA ASP A 46 -12.23 5.57 -8.09
C ASP A 46 -13.43 6.53 -7.96
N TRP A 47 -14.58 6.04 -7.48
CA TRP A 47 -15.76 6.89 -7.26
C TRP A 47 -15.53 7.98 -6.20
N VAL A 48 -14.72 7.70 -5.17
CA VAL A 48 -14.36 8.69 -4.13
C VAL A 48 -13.53 9.81 -4.75
N VAL A 49 -12.59 9.44 -5.63
CA VAL A 49 -11.73 10.38 -6.35
C VAL A 49 -12.58 11.24 -7.28
N ARG A 50 -13.49 10.64 -8.06
CA ARG A 50 -14.39 11.36 -8.97
C ARG A 50 -15.32 12.35 -8.28
N LEU A 51 -15.73 12.06 -7.04
CA LEU A 51 -16.56 12.95 -6.23
C LEU A 51 -15.75 14.02 -5.48
N GLY A 52 -14.42 14.04 -5.57
CA GLY A 52 -13.56 14.97 -4.85
C GLY A 52 -13.50 14.72 -3.34
N LEU A 53 -13.89 13.51 -2.89
CA LEU A 53 -14.01 13.15 -1.47
C LEU A 53 -12.74 12.53 -0.88
N THR A 54 -11.63 12.52 -1.63
CA THR A 54 -10.35 11.88 -1.25
C THR A 54 -9.90 12.22 0.17
N ARG A 55 -9.93 13.50 0.55
CA ARG A 55 -9.49 13.95 1.88
C ARG A 55 -10.38 13.43 3.01
N ILE A 56 -11.70 13.39 2.78
CA ILE A 56 -12.66 12.88 3.76
C ILE A 56 -12.49 11.38 3.91
N TRP A 57 -12.34 10.66 2.79
CA TRP A 57 -12.10 9.23 2.79
C TRP A 57 -10.84 8.85 3.56
N VAL A 58 -9.71 9.49 3.26
CA VAL A 58 -8.44 9.25 3.98
C VAL A 58 -8.59 9.53 5.47
N ALA A 59 -9.30 10.60 5.87
CA ALA A 59 -9.53 10.88 7.29
C ALA A 59 -10.38 9.82 8.00
N VAL A 60 -11.40 9.29 7.31
CA VAL A 60 -12.24 8.19 7.84
C VAL A 60 -11.45 6.88 7.90
N GLU A 61 -10.69 6.56 6.87
CA GLU A 61 -9.82 5.38 6.83
C GLU A 61 -8.74 5.46 7.92
N ASP A 62 -8.08 6.61 8.10
CA ASP A 62 -7.12 6.83 9.17
C ASP A 62 -7.75 6.72 10.56
N LEU A 63 -9.01 7.13 10.75
CA LEU A 63 -9.71 6.99 12.02
C LEU A 63 -10.06 5.52 12.31
N LEU A 64 -10.54 4.79 11.30
CA LEU A 64 -10.99 3.41 11.44
C LEU A 64 -9.82 2.41 11.50
N VAL A 65 -8.81 2.61 10.64
CA VAL A 65 -7.65 1.72 10.45
C VAL A 65 -6.44 2.20 11.26
N GLY A 66 -6.23 3.51 11.38
CA GLY A 66 -5.13 4.07 12.20
C GLY A 66 -5.27 3.76 13.69
N ARG A 67 -6.45 3.35 14.16
CA ARG A 67 -6.66 2.81 15.52
C ARG A 67 -6.08 1.40 15.72
N TRP A 68 -5.64 0.72 14.66
CA TRP A 68 -5.18 -0.68 14.69
C TRP A 68 -3.70 -0.89 14.33
N GLY A 69 -2.94 0.12 13.87
CA GLY A 69 -1.61 -0.14 13.29
C GLY A 69 -0.53 0.94 13.40
N ARG A 70 -0.75 2.05 14.14
CA ARG A 70 0.25 3.12 14.35
C ARG A 70 0.69 3.27 15.83
N GLY A 71 0.69 2.16 16.57
CA GLY A 71 1.27 2.05 17.93
C GLY A 71 2.40 1.03 17.96
#